data_AF-A0A1I5VUS2-F1
#
_entry.id   AF-A0A1I5VUS2-F1
#
_cell.length_a   1.000
_cell.length_b   1.000
_cell.length_c   1.000
_cell.angle_alpha   90.00
_cell.angle_beta   90.00
_cell.angle_gamma   90.00
#
_symmetry.space_group_name_H-M   'P 1'
#
loop_
_entity.id
_entity.type
_entity.pdbx_description
1 polymer ?
#
loop_
_entity_poly.entity_id
_entity_poly.type
_entity_poly.pdbx_seq_one_letter_code
_entity_poly.pdbx_strand_id
1 'polypeptide(L)'
;MKRSWRTILAPMLLAFALFGLPVDDARSQSQDDAASEVVPGSPTLEAPPAPPAPPVATPPSSPAIVAPGAAPLAATPAAAAPPAAAPSVSTSEPKAAPTAAANPVRSRATPAAAATPTPTPSTTPATETAQALRVVLGLTVLAILPALLVCLTSFLRIIVVLSMLRHAIGMNETPPNTVLIGLALFLTLFTMSPVLQKVNHDAFEPFMAGKLSMEEGYGKGITPLREFMVRQTREADLALMVELSKAPSPKSMDDISNVQLIPSFMLSELRAAFQIGFVIFLPFLLIDLIVSSILMALGMMMMPPTTIALPLKVLMFILVDGWSLVLKALVGSFH
;
A
#
# COMPACT_ATOMS: atom_id res chain seq x y z
N MET A 1 35.80 -0.27 -7.34
CA MET A 1 34.31 -0.24 -7.40
C MET A 1 33.69 -0.92 -6.18
N LYS A 2 33.68 -0.28 -4.98
CA LYS A 2 33.14 -0.88 -3.73
C LYS A 2 32.26 0.06 -2.87
N ARG A 3 31.54 1.02 -3.48
CA ARG A 3 30.62 1.95 -2.76
C ARG A 3 29.11 1.72 -2.97
N SER A 4 28.70 0.96 -4.00
CA SER A 4 27.31 0.99 -4.49
C SER A 4 26.23 0.44 -3.54
N TRP A 5 26.54 -0.56 -2.70
CA TRP A 5 25.50 -1.24 -1.91
C TRP A 5 25.09 -0.47 -0.65
N ARG A 6 26.01 0.27 -0.02
CA ARG A 6 25.71 1.07 1.19
C ARG A 6 24.80 2.26 0.86
N THR A 7 24.93 2.86 -0.32
CA THR A 7 24.04 3.94 -0.79
C THR A 7 22.64 3.48 -1.19
N ILE A 8 22.45 2.19 -1.54
CA ILE A 8 21.13 1.62 -1.88
C ILE A 8 20.40 1.17 -0.61
N LEU A 9 21.13 0.60 0.36
CA LEU A 9 20.58 0.23 1.67
C LEU A 9 20.41 1.42 2.63
N ALA A 10 21.20 2.49 2.46
CA ALA A 10 21.09 3.71 3.27
C ALA A 10 19.65 4.26 3.35
N PRO A 11 18.93 4.58 2.26
CA PRO A 11 17.55 5.10 2.34
C PRO A 11 16.53 4.12 2.95
N MET A 12 16.79 2.81 2.87
CA MET A 12 15.93 1.80 3.49
C MET A 12 16.19 1.69 5.01
N LEU A 13 17.44 1.87 5.44
CA LEU A 13 17.84 2.03 6.85
C LEU A 13 17.49 3.42 7.40
N LEU A 14 17.38 4.45 6.55
CA LEU A 14 16.99 5.83 6.86
C LEU A 14 15.55 5.87 7.38
N ALA A 15 14.64 5.14 6.72
CA ALA A 15 13.27 4.93 7.19
C ALA A 15 13.18 4.19 8.54
N PHE A 16 14.15 3.32 8.85
CA PHE A 16 14.23 2.59 10.11
C PHE A 16 14.85 3.44 11.24
N ALA A 17 15.87 4.24 10.92
CA ALA A 17 16.59 5.09 11.87
C ALA A 17 15.83 6.38 12.22
N LEU A 18 15.03 6.94 11.31
CA LEU A 18 14.19 8.13 11.55
C LEU A 18 13.06 7.90 12.58
N PHE A 19 12.82 6.67 13.04
CA PHE A 19 11.82 6.36 14.08
C PHE A 19 12.42 5.67 15.33
N GLY A 20 13.74 5.48 15.37
CA GLY A 20 14.45 4.95 16.54
C GLY A 20 14.69 5.99 17.63
N LEU A 21 13.63 6.48 18.27
CA LEU A 21 13.71 7.47 19.36
C LEU A 21 14.53 6.96 20.57
N PRO A 22 15.52 7.70 21.08
CA PRO A 22 15.84 7.71 22.50
C PRO A 22 14.90 8.69 23.21
N VAL A 23 14.06 8.16 24.10
CA VAL A 23 13.26 8.96 25.03
C VAL A 23 13.94 8.86 26.39
N ASP A 24 14.42 9.98 26.91
CA ASP A 24 14.69 10.17 28.34
C ASP A 24 14.51 11.64 28.78
N ASP A 25 14.04 11.75 30.02
CA ASP A 25 13.95 12.92 30.93
C ASP A 25 13.32 14.25 30.46
N ALA A 26 11.99 14.36 30.60
CA ALA A 26 11.25 15.63 30.60
C ALA A 26 9.91 15.58 31.38
N ARG A 27 9.75 14.67 32.36
CA ARG A 27 8.46 14.46 33.07
C ARG A 27 8.53 14.39 34.59
N SER A 28 9.72 14.48 35.17
CA SER A 28 9.96 14.47 36.62
C SER A 28 9.59 15.77 37.34
N GLN A 29 9.15 16.81 36.62
CA GLN A 29 8.91 18.16 37.17
C GLN A 29 7.46 18.67 37.14
N SER A 30 6.52 17.94 36.52
CA SER A 30 5.13 18.40 36.35
C SER A 30 4.09 17.60 37.15
N GLN A 31 4.53 16.72 38.06
CA GLN A 31 3.64 15.75 38.73
C GLN A 31 3.50 15.96 40.24
N ASP A 32 4.33 16.81 40.86
CA ASP A 32 4.21 17.17 42.28
C ASP A 32 3.18 18.30 42.52
N ASP A 33 2.96 19.21 41.56
CA ASP A 33 2.06 20.37 41.72
C ASP A 33 0.55 20.03 41.60
N ALA A 34 0.19 18.85 41.09
CA ALA A 34 -1.21 18.48 40.81
C ALA A 34 -1.95 17.83 42.00
N ALA A 35 -1.27 17.66 43.14
CA ALA A 35 -1.75 16.85 44.26
C ALA A 35 -2.39 17.66 45.42
N SER A 36 -3.13 18.75 45.14
CA SER A 36 -3.99 19.43 46.12
C SER A 36 -5.04 20.35 45.50
N GLU A 37 -6.12 19.79 44.92
CA GLU A 37 -7.40 20.51 44.88
C GLU A 37 -8.59 19.54 44.96
N VAL A 38 -9.43 19.71 45.99
CA VAL A 38 -10.63 18.90 46.24
C VAL A 38 -11.85 19.78 45.97
N VAL A 39 -12.59 19.48 44.89
CA VAL A 39 -13.83 20.17 44.53
C VAL A 39 -15.03 19.21 44.69
N PRO A 40 -16.02 19.51 45.55
CA PRO A 40 -17.15 18.63 45.79
C PRO A 40 -18.37 18.95 44.91
N GLY A 41 -19.00 17.90 44.37
CA GLY A 41 -20.42 17.89 44.02
C GLY A 41 -20.80 18.42 42.63
N SER A 42 -21.39 17.55 41.80
CA SER A 42 -22.26 17.91 40.69
C SER A 42 -23.27 16.76 40.45
N PRO A 43 -24.54 17.06 40.11
CA PRO A 43 -25.62 16.08 40.16
C PRO A 43 -25.69 15.18 38.92
N THR A 44 -26.18 13.95 39.14
CA THR A 44 -26.51 13.00 38.06
C THR A 44 -27.61 13.57 37.17
N LEU A 45 -27.31 13.78 35.88
CA LEU A 45 -28.32 14.09 34.86
C LEU A 45 -28.70 12.84 34.09
N GLU A 46 -29.98 12.51 34.13
CA GLU A 46 -30.59 11.36 33.46
C GLU A 46 -30.79 11.62 31.96
N ALA A 47 -30.61 10.61 31.11
CA ALA A 47 -30.68 10.77 29.66
C ALA A 47 -32.13 10.73 29.15
N PRO A 48 -32.55 11.65 28.25
CA PRO A 48 -33.91 11.64 27.69
C PRO A 48 -34.10 10.51 26.64
N PRO A 49 -35.33 9.98 26.50
CA PRO A 49 -35.61 8.87 25.58
C PRO A 49 -35.57 9.29 24.10
N ALA A 50 -35.24 8.34 23.23
CA ALA A 50 -35.10 8.56 21.80
C ALA A 50 -36.45 8.81 21.08
N PRO A 51 -36.48 9.66 20.03
CA PRO A 51 -37.69 9.93 19.25
C PRO A 51 -38.09 8.75 18.34
N PRO A 52 -39.39 8.61 17.99
CA PRO A 52 -39.89 7.51 17.17
C PRO A 52 -39.45 7.61 15.69
N ALA A 53 -39.30 6.46 15.05
CA ALA A 53 -38.90 6.36 13.64
C ALA A 53 -40.00 6.84 12.66
N PRO A 54 -39.63 7.45 11.52
CA PRO A 54 -40.58 7.87 10.49
C PRO A 54 -41.19 6.67 9.73
N PRO A 55 -42.40 6.82 9.16
CA PRO A 55 -43.11 5.74 8.49
C PRO A 55 -42.45 5.33 7.17
N VAL A 56 -42.46 4.02 6.89
CA VAL A 56 -41.95 3.40 5.66
C VAL A 56 -42.84 3.78 4.48
N ALA A 57 -42.28 4.45 3.47
CA ALA A 57 -42.95 4.70 2.21
C ALA A 57 -42.90 3.44 1.32
N THR A 58 -44.06 3.00 0.83
CA THR A 58 -44.18 1.93 -0.16
C THR A 58 -43.78 2.42 -1.57
N PRO A 59 -42.96 1.66 -2.32
CA PRO A 59 -42.66 2.01 -3.72
C PRO A 59 -43.87 1.70 -4.63
N PRO A 60 -44.15 2.52 -5.65
CA PRO A 60 -45.23 2.26 -6.59
C PRO A 60 -44.89 1.14 -7.59
N SER A 61 -45.90 0.34 -7.92
CA SER A 61 -45.82 -0.77 -8.88
C SER A 61 -45.42 -0.31 -10.29
N SER A 62 -44.37 -0.89 -10.86
CA SER A 62 -44.06 -0.77 -12.29
C SER A 62 -44.70 -1.92 -13.10
N PRO A 63 -45.16 -1.68 -14.35
CA PRO A 63 -45.88 -2.67 -15.13
C PRO A 63 -44.95 -3.75 -15.74
N ALA A 64 -45.53 -4.92 -15.99
CA ALA A 64 -44.81 -6.10 -16.46
C ALA A 64 -44.25 -5.96 -17.88
N ILE A 65 -43.00 -6.41 -18.07
CA ILE A 65 -42.44 -6.71 -19.40
C ILE A 65 -42.49 -8.23 -19.62
N VAL A 66 -43.03 -8.62 -20.76
CA VAL A 66 -43.27 -10.01 -21.16
C VAL A 66 -41.96 -10.69 -21.56
N ALA A 67 -41.68 -11.86 -20.97
CA ALA A 67 -40.64 -12.77 -21.44
C ALA A 67 -41.26 -13.89 -22.31
N PRO A 68 -40.66 -14.25 -23.46
CA PRO A 68 -41.05 -15.43 -24.21
C PRO A 68 -40.06 -16.59 -24.06
N GLY A 69 -40.60 -17.81 -23.89
CA GLY A 69 -40.02 -19.03 -24.45
C GLY A 69 -39.09 -19.86 -23.55
N ALA A 70 -39.66 -20.82 -22.82
CA ALA A 70 -38.95 -22.01 -22.36
C ALA A 70 -39.47 -23.25 -23.10
N ALA A 71 -38.58 -24.04 -23.70
CA ALA A 71 -38.84 -25.34 -24.34
C ALA A 71 -37.53 -26.18 -24.35
N PRO A 72 -37.58 -27.53 -24.42
CA PRO A 72 -36.80 -28.32 -23.45
C PRO A 72 -35.73 -29.28 -24.00
N LEU A 73 -34.89 -29.75 -23.06
CA LEU A 73 -34.20 -31.05 -22.96
C LEU A 73 -34.17 -32.00 -24.19
N ALA A 74 -32.97 -32.34 -24.67
CA ALA A 74 -32.61 -33.73 -25.04
C ALA A 74 -31.08 -33.97 -25.24
N ALA A 75 -30.61 -35.12 -24.75
CA ALA A 75 -29.51 -35.96 -25.25
C ALA A 75 -28.05 -35.43 -25.38
N THR A 76 -27.21 -35.80 -24.40
CA THR A 76 -25.83 -36.28 -24.63
C THR A 76 -25.87 -37.77 -25.08
N PRO A 77 -24.82 -38.33 -25.72
CA PRO A 77 -23.83 -39.04 -24.87
C PRO A 77 -22.34 -39.02 -25.34
N ALA A 78 -21.49 -39.50 -24.40
CA ALA A 78 -20.16 -40.12 -24.55
C ALA A 78 -18.92 -39.19 -24.63
N ALA A 79 -17.75 -39.51 -24.04
CA ALA A 79 -17.35 -40.48 -22.98
C ALA A 79 -15.98 -40.01 -22.36
N ALA A 80 -15.20 -40.70 -21.49
CA ALA A 80 -15.22 -42.05 -20.92
C ALA A 80 -14.43 -42.13 -19.57
N ALA A 81 -14.85 -43.05 -18.70
CA ALA A 81 -14.05 -43.86 -17.75
C ALA A 81 -13.24 -43.24 -16.55
N PRO A 82 -13.00 -44.01 -15.46
CA PRO A 82 -12.61 -43.50 -14.12
C PRO A 82 -11.42 -44.34 -13.53
N PRO A 83 -11.35 -44.71 -12.22
CA PRO A 83 -11.60 -44.00 -10.94
C PRO A 83 -10.34 -43.98 -10.01
N ALA A 84 -10.43 -43.24 -8.90
CA ALA A 84 -9.66 -43.55 -7.68
C ALA A 84 -10.63 -43.69 -6.50
N ALA A 85 -10.51 -44.77 -5.71
CA ALA A 85 -11.50 -45.14 -4.70
C ALA A 85 -11.16 -44.58 -3.30
N ALA A 86 -12.19 -44.10 -2.60
CA ALA A 86 -12.21 -43.95 -1.14
C ALA A 86 -12.72 -45.26 -0.49
N PRO A 87 -12.69 -45.37 0.86
CA PRO A 87 -13.93 -45.02 1.56
C PRO A 87 -13.74 -44.25 2.90
N SER A 88 -14.55 -43.20 3.05
CA SER A 88 -15.60 -43.01 4.08
C SER A 88 -15.53 -43.87 5.38
N VAL A 89 -15.82 -43.38 6.59
CA VAL A 89 -17.17 -42.93 7.07
C VAL A 89 -17.10 -42.25 8.48
N SER A 90 -17.85 -41.15 8.65
CA SER A 90 -18.58 -40.60 9.83
C SER A 90 -17.97 -40.27 11.23
N THR A 91 -18.09 -38.97 11.56
CA THR A 91 -18.96 -38.37 12.63
C THR A 91 -18.63 -38.47 14.13
N SER A 92 -18.96 -37.36 14.81
CA SER A 92 -19.30 -37.14 16.24
C SER A 92 -18.22 -36.66 17.21
N GLU A 93 -18.59 -35.59 17.94
CA GLU A 93 -17.84 -34.87 18.98
C GLU A 93 -18.24 -35.40 20.40
N PRO A 94 -17.71 -34.89 21.53
CA PRO A 94 -17.14 -35.73 22.58
C PRO A 94 -18.01 -35.85 23.83
N LYS A 95 -17.62 -36.72 24.79
CA LYS A 95 -17.65 -36.47 26.27
C LYS A 95 -17.22 -37.69 27.13
N ALA A 96 -16.46 -37.37 28.19
CA ALA A 96 -16.29 -38.08 29.48
C ALA A 96 -15.53 -39.43 29.56
N ALA A 97 -14.55 -39.44 30.48
CA ALA A 97 -14.05 -40.60 31.23
C ALA A 97 -15.08 -41.00 32.34
N PRO A 98 -14.92 -42.06 33.19
CA PRO A 98 -13.74 -42.29 34.05
C PRO A 98 -13.43 -43.75 34.47
N THR A 99 -12.47 -43.90 35.42
CA THR A 99 -12.38 -44.99 36.44
C THR A 99 -11.77 -46.34 36.02
N ALA A 100 -11.09 -47.13 36.86
CA ALA A 100 -10.04 -46.91 37.90
C ALA A 100 -9.55 -48.29 38.42
N ALA A 101 -8.30 -48.39 38.89
CA ALA A 101 -7.75 -49.34 39.89
C ALA A 101 -6.21 -49.48 39.70
N ALA A 102 -5.35 -49.63 40.71
CA ALA A 102 -5.48 -49.40 42.15
C ALA A 102 -4.09 -49.08 42.78
N ASN A 103 -4.10 -48.55 44.00
CA ASN A 103 -2.99 -48.01 44.83
C ASN A 103 -2.18 -49.14 45.55
N PRO A 104 -1.22 -48.94 46.52
CA PRO A 104 -0.69 -47.69 47.13
C PRO A 104 0.84 -47.58 47.50
N VAL A 105 1.32 -46.34 47.68
CA VAL A 105 2.16 -45.78 48.80
C VAL A 105 3.42 -46.53 49.33
N ARG A 106 4.61 -45.87 49.32
CA ARG A 106 5.26 -45.25 50.53
C ARG A 106 6.48 -44.35 50.25
N SER A 107 6.63 -43.33 51.10
CA SER A 107 7.58 -42.20 51.09
C SER A 107 9.08 -42.51 51.08
N ARG A 108 9.87 -41.55 50.54
CA ARG A 108 11.08 -41.04 51.22
C ARG A 108 11.25 -39.54 50.92
N ALA A 109 11.40 -38.73 51.97
CA ALA A 109 11.78 -37.33 51.85
C ALA A 109 13.30 -37.18 52.02
N THR A 110 13.89 -36.18 51.34
CA THR A 110 15.25 -35.70 51.62
C THR A 110 15.29 -34.19 51.35
N PRO A 111 15.68 -33.33 52.31
CA PRO A 111 15.79 -31.89 52.10
C PRO A 111 17.21 -31.50 51.66
N ALA A 112 17.34 -30.65 50.63
CA ALA A 112 18.62 -30.05 50.27
C ALA A 112 18.46 -28.74 49.47
N ALA A 113 19.37 -27.79 49.75
CA ALA A 113 19.67 -26.57 48.99
C ALA A 113 18.52 -25.54 48.82
N ALA A 114 18.48 -24.59 49.75
CA ALA A 114 17.95 -23.26 49.45
C ALA A 114 18.86 -22.58 48.40
N ALA A 115 18.32 -22.31 47.21
CA ALA A 115 18.98 -21.45 46.24
C ALA A 115 18.62 -20.00 46.53
N THR A 116 19.59 -19.21 47.01
CA THR A 116 19.44 -17.76 47.16
C THR A 116 19.21 -17.13 45.78
N PRO A 117 18.11 -16.40 45.55
CA PRO A 117 17.96 -15.63 44.32
C PRO A 117 18.95 -14.46 44.34
N THR A 118 19.99 -14.55 43.52
CA THR A 118 20.86 -13.42 43.20
C THR A 118 19.99 -12.28 42.66
N PRO A 119 20.13 -11.03 43.14
CA PRO A 119 19.37 -9.92 42.58
C PRO A 119 19.84 -9.63 41.15
N THR A 120 19.07 -10.05 40.16
CA THR A 120 19.14 -9.51 38.80
C THR A 120 18.96 -7.99 38.90
N PRO A 121 19.76 -7.18 38.19
CA PRO A 121 19.56 -5.73 38.21
C PRO A 121 18.15 -5.43 37.74
N SER A 122 17.42 -4.67 38.55
CA SER A 122 16.06 -4.24 38.24
C SER A 122 16.08 -3.27 37.07
N THR A 123 16.04 -3.79 35.85
CA THR A 123 15.71 -2.99 34.67
C THR A 123 14.29 -2.49 34.87
N THR A 124 14.13 -1.18 35.09
CA THR A 124 12.85 -0.56 35.40
C THR A 124 11.81 -0.92 34.32
N PRO A 125 10.58 -1.34 34.66
CA PRO A 125 9.57 -1.74 33.65
C PRO A 125 9.26 -0.63 32.63
N ALA A 126 9.52 0.63 32.99
CA ALA A 126 9.48 1.77 32.08
C ALA A 126 10.44 1.62 30.87
N THR A 127 11.65 1.11 31.06
CA THR A 127 12.67 0.97 29.99
C THR A 127 12.28 -0.12 28.99
N GLU A 128 11.79 -1.26 29.47
CA GLU A 128 11.26 -2.33 28.61
C GLU A 128 10.01 -1.87 27.84
N THR A 129 9.12 -1.12 28.50
CA THR A 129 7.93 -0.55 27.86
C THR A 129 8.31 0.47 26.77
N ALA A 130 9.31 1.32 27.01
CA ALA A 130 9.83 2.27 26.02
C ALA A 130 10.47 1.54 24.83
N GLN A 131 11.21 0.46 25.06
CA GLN A 131 11.81 -0.35 23.99
C GLN A 131 10.74 -1.07 23.15
N ALA A 132 9.75 -1.68 23.79
CA ALA A 132 8.62 -2.32 23.09
C ALA A 132 7.85 -1.31 22.22
N LEU A 133 7.59 -0.11 22.75
CA LEU A 133 6.93 0.97 22.00
C LEU A 133 7.73 1.42 20.77
N ARG A 134 9.06 1.55 20.89
CA ARG A 134 9.94 1.89 19.75
C ARG A 134 9.88 0.83 18.64
N VAL A 135 9.86 -0.45 19.00
CA VAL A 135 9.74 -1.55 18.02
C VAL A 135 8.37 -1.52 17.33
N VAL A 136 7.28 -1.31 18.08
CA VAL A 136 5.93 -1.19 17.51
C VAL A 136 5.85 0.00 16.54
N LEU A 137 6.35 1.18 16.93
CA LEU A 137 6.38 2.36 16.04
C LEU A 137 7.21 2.12 14.77
N GLY A 138 8.39 1.50 14.89
CA GLY A 138 9.22 1.14 13.73
C GLY A 138 8.53 0.17 12.78
N LEU A 139 7.82 -0.84 13.29
CA LEU A 139 7.02 -1.77 12.49
C LEU A 139 5.83 -1.08 11.82
N THR A 140 5.14 -0.16 12.51
CA THR A 140 4.04 0.64 11.94
C THR A 140 4.52 1.48 10.76
N VAL A 141 5.67 2.14 10.89
CA VAL A 141 6.27 2.96 9.81
C VAL A 141 6.70 2.08 8.63
N LEU A 142 7.31 0.93 8.90
CA LEU A 142 7.69 -0.03 7.86
C LEU A 142 6.48 -0.56 7.08
N ALA A 143 5.33 -0.75 7.73
CA ALA A 143 4.08 -1.15 7.10
C ALA A 143 3.46 -0.03 6.23
N ILE A 144 3.64 1.23 6.60
CA ILE A 144 3.14 2.42 5.87
C ILE A 144 4.08 2.83 4.72
N LEU A 145 5.36 2.45 4.77
CA LEU A 145 6.39 2.80 3.80
C LEU A 145 6.01 2.56 2.32
N PRO A 146 5.34 1.46 1.91
CA PRO A 146 4.93 1.25 0.52
C PRO A 146 3.91 2.30 0.05
N ALA A 147 2.99 2.72 0.93
CA ALA A 147 2.01 3.76 0.60
C ALA A 147 2.69 5.13 0.44
N LEU A 148 3.64 5.48 1.33
CA LEU A 148 4.42 6.71 1.21
C LEU A 148 5.22 6.75 -0.10
N LEU A 149 5.80 5.62 -0.50
CA LEU A 149 6.53 5.49 -1.77
C LEU A 149 5.60 5.80 -2.96
N VAL A 150 4.38 5.24 -2.98
CA VAL A 150 3.39 5.51 -4.03
C VAL A 150 2.93 6.98 -4.03
N CYS A 151 2.67 7.56 -2.86
CA CYS A 151 2.05 8.89 -2.74
C CYS A 151 3.02 10.07 -2.85
N LEU A 152 4.32 9.90 -2.55
CA LEU A 152 5.30 10.99 -2.45
C LEU A 152 6.40 10.95 -3.52
N THR A 153 6.35 10.00 -4.46
CA THR A 153 7.42 9.81 -5.46
C THR A 153 6.87 9.57 -6.87
N SER A 154 7.77 9.52 -7.85
CA SER A 154 7.47 9.21 -9.27
C SER A 154 6.94 7.79 -9.52
N PHE A 155 6.94 6.91 -8.51
CA PHE A 155 6.57 5.51 -8.66
C PHE A 155 5.18 5.31 -9.27
N LEU A 156 4.20 6.13 -8.84
CA LEU A 156 2.81 6.05 -9.29
C LEU A 156 2.68 6.19 -10.82
N ARG A 157 3.33 7.19 -11.43
CA ARG A 157 3.31 7.38 -12.88
C ARG A 157 4.02 6.25 -13.61
N ILE A 158 5.17 5.82 -13.10
CA ILE A 158 5.98 4.75 -13.71
C ILE A 158 5.22 3.41 -13.72
N ILE A 159 4.67 2.97 -12.58
CA ILE A 159 3.98 1.67 -12.49
C ILE A 159 2.70 1.63 -13.33
N VAL A 160 1.94 2.73 -13.39
CA VAL A 160 0.71 2.82 -14.19
C VAL A 160 1.04 2.75 -15.69
N VAL A 161 2.04 3.49 -16.17
CA VAL A 161 2.45 3.42 -17.59
C VAL A 161 2.96 2.04 -17.97
N LEU A 162 3.81 1.42 -17.14
CA LEU A 162 4.32 0.06 -17.38
C LEU A 162 3.20 -0.99 -17.38
N SER A 163 2.20 -0.83 -16.50
CA SER A 163 1.00 -1.68 -16.49
C SER A 163 0.15 -1.47 -17.74
N MET A 164 -0.10 -0.23 -18.17
CA MET A 164 -0.84 0.07 -19.40
C MET A 164 -0.13 -0.50 -20.64
N LEU A 165 1.20 -0.39 -20.72
CA LEU A 165 2.00 -1.01 -21.80
C LEU A 165 1.79 -2.53 -21.86
N ARG A 166 1.81 -3.22 -20.71
CA ARG A 166 1.57 -4.68 -20.64
C ARG A 166 0.23 -5.05 -21.28
N HIS A 167 -0.83 -4.33 -20.92
CA HIS A 167 -2.17 -4.54 -21.48
C HIS A 167 -2.24 -4.16 -22.97
N ALA A 168 -1.52 -3.13 -23.42
CA ALA A 168 -1.51 -2.69 -24.82
C ALA A 168 -0.93 -3.75 -25.77
N ILE A 169 0.18 -4.39 -25.38
CA ILE A 169 0.79 -5.47 -26.16
C ILE A 169 -0.12 -6.71 -26.18
N GLY A 170 -0.94 -6.92 -25.14
CA GLY A 170 -1.95 -7.98 -25.08
C GLY A 170 -1.42 -9.35 -24.64
N MET A 171 -0.24 -9.40 -24.00
CA MET A 171 0.32 -10.64 -23.46
C MET A 171 -0.31 -11.00 -22.11
N ASN A 172 -0.73 -12.26 -21.94
CA ASN A 172 -1.27 -12.77 -20.68
C ASN A 172 -0.19 -12.77 -19.58
N GLU A 173 -0.37 -11.92 -18.55
CA GLU A 173 0.48 -11.81 -17.34
C GLU A 173 2.00 -11.71 -17.56
N THR A 174 2.42 -11.35 -18.78
CA THR A 174 3.84 -11.20 -19.16
C THR A 174 4.09 -9.76 -19.60
N PRO A 175 5.02 -9.01 -18.99
CA PRO A 175 5.83 -9.39 -17.83
C PRO A 175 5.00 -9.55 -16.53
N PRO A 176 5.47 -10.39 -15.57
CA PRO A 176 4.82 -10.54 -14.27
C PRO A 176 4.78 -9.23 -13.48
N ASN A 177 3.75 -9.04 -12.66
CA ASN A 177 3.58 -7.84 -11.81
C ASN A 177 4.82 -7.53 -10.97
N THR A 178 5.47 -8.54 -10.40
CA THR A 178 6.72 -8.39 -9.62
C THR A 178 7.86 -7.78 -10.43
N VAL A 179 7.96 -8.08 -11.73
CA VAL A 179 8.97 -7.50 -12.64
C VAL A 179 8.65 -6.04 -12.92
N LEU A 180 7.37 -5.69 -13.14
CA LEU A 180 6.95 -4.30 -13.34
C LEU A 180 7.18 -3.45 -12.08
N ILE A 181 6.87 -3.99 -10.89
CA ILE A 181 7.14 -3.33 -9.60
C ILE A 181 8.65 -3.15 -9.39
N GLY A 182 9.47 -4.18 -9.64
CA GLY A 182 10.92 -4.09 -9.54
C GLY A 182 11.51 -3.03 -10.48
N LEU A 183 11.08 -3.01 -11.74
CA LEU A 183 11.48 -1.99 -12.71
C LEU A 183 11.03 -0.59 -12.27
N ALA A 184 9.80 -0.44 -11.80
CA ALA A 184 9.28 0.83 -11.31
C ALA A 184 10.04 1.35 -10.08
N LEU A 185 10.45 0.47 -9.15
CA LEU A 185 11.30 0.83 -8.01
C LEU A 185 12.69 1.31 -8.45
N PHE A 186 13.37 0.60 -9.35
CA PHE A 186 14.69 1.01 -9.84
C PHE A 186 14.64 2.32 -10.63
N LEU A 187 13.62 2.52 -11.47
CA LEU A 187 13.41 3.78 -12.18
C LEU A 187 13.07 4.93 -11.22
N THR A 188 12.29 4.66 -10.17
CA THR A 188 12.00 5.65 -9.12
C THR A 188 13.27 6.05 -8.38
N LEU A 189 14.15 5.11 -8.02
CA LEU A 189 15.44 5.44 -7.41
C LEU A 189 16.34 6.25 -8.35
N PHE A 190 16.26 6.00 -9.65
CA PHE A 190 17.00 6.77 -10.67
C PHE A 190 16.48 8.20 -10.79
N THR A 191 15.17 8.40 -10.96
CA THR A 191 14.54 9.73 -11.07
C THR A 191 14.56 10.53 -9.77
N MET A 192 14.44 9.86 -8.62
CA MET A 192 14.48 10.47 -7.28
C MET A 192 15.90 10.73 -6.76
N SER A 193 16.95 10.26 -7.44
CA SER A 193 18.34 10.40 -6.97
C SER A 193 18.72 11.80 -6.45
N PRO A 194 18.43 12.92 -7.14
CA PRO A 194 18.76 14.26 -6.61
C PRO A 194 17.94 14.64 -5.38
N VAL A 195 16.68 14.20 -5.28
CA VAL A 195 15.81 14.46 -4.12
C VAL A 195 16.30 13.69 -2.90
N LEU A 196 16.60 12.40 -3.06
CA LEU A 196 17.13 11.54 -2.00
C LEU A 196 18.51 12.01 -1.51
N GLN A 197 19.35 12.55 -2.40
CA GLN A 197 20.64 13.16 -2.03
C GLN A 197 20.46 14.40 -1.16
N LYS A 198 19.53 15.31 -1.49
CA LYS A 198 19.17 16.46 -0.63
C LYS A 198 18.70 15.98 0.75
N VAL A 199 17.73 15.07 0.82
CA VAL A 199 17.22 14.51 2.10
C VAL A 199 18.35 13.91 2.95
N ASN A 200 19.27 13.18 2.33
CA ASN A 200 20.39 12.56 3.03
C ASN A 200 21.34 13.62 3.63
N HIS A 201 21.72 14.62 2.84
CA HIS A 201 22.66 15.67 3.23
C HIS A 201 22.07 16.68 4.24
N ASP A 202 20.84 17.12 4.02
CA ASP A 202 20.25 18.26 4.74
C ASP A 202 19.52 17.83 6.03
N ALA A 203 19.08 16.57 6.13
CA ALA A 203 18.34 16.04 7.27
C ALA A 203 19.00 14.82 7.91
N PHE A 204 19.30 13.75 7.16
CA PHE A 204 19.71 12.48 7.75
C PHE A 204 21.13 12.48 8.34
N GLU A 205 22.14 12.91 7.59
CA GLU A 205 23.51 12.95 8.08
C GLU A 205 23.66 13.89 9.31
N PRO A 206 23.04 15.09 9.34
CA PRO A 206 23.03 15.93 10.54
C PRO A 206 22.26 15.32 11.72
N PHE A 207 21.11 14.66 11.49
CA PHE A 207 20.35 13.97 12.53
C PHE A 207 21.14 12.81 13.16
N MET A 208 21.75 11.95 12.33
CA MET A 208 22.64 10.87 12.78
C MET A 208 23.91 11.38 13.47
N ALA A 209 24.37 12.59 13.14
CA ALA A 209 25.48 13.26 13.83
C ALA A 209 25.05 14.01 15.11
N GLY A 210 23.79 13.94 15.53
CA GLY A 210 23.26 14.65 16.70
C GLY A 210 23.21 16.18 16.56
N LYS A 211 23.27 16.70 15.32
CA LYS A 211 23.30 18.14 15.00
C LYS A 211 21.93 18.75 14.71
N LEU A 212 20.88 17.93 14.60
CA LEU A 212 19.48 18.35 14.47
C LEU A 212 18.64 17.57 15.46
N SER A 213 17.63 18.23 16.01
CA SER A 213 16.51 17.54 16.66
C SER A 213 15.69 16.74 15.64
N MET A 214 14.84 15.83 16.13
CA MET A 214 13.95 15.04 15.27
C MET A 214 12.96 15.92 14.48
N GLU A 215 12.47 17.00 15.10
CA GLU A 215 11.51 17.93 14.51
C GLU A 215 12.14 18.77 13.39
N GLU A 216 13.35 19.31 13.61
CA GLU A 216 14.12 20.00 12.57
C GLU A 216 14.55 19.05 11.44
N GLY A 217 14.91 17.81 11.78
CA GLY A 217 15.25 16.77 10.81
C GLY A 217 14.05 16.42 9.91
N TYR A 218 12.86 16.28 10.48
CA TYR A 218 11.62 16.10 9.71
C TYR A 218 11.34 17.32 8.81
N GLY A 219 11.42 18.54 9.37
CA GLY A 219 11.20 19.78 8.63
C GLY A 219 12.14 19.94 7.43
N LYS A 220 13.44 19.67 7.59
CA LYS A 220 14.41 19.71 6.49
C LYS A 220 14.26 18.54 5.52
N GLY A 221 13.87 17.37 6.01
CA GLY A 221 13.68 16.17 5.18
C GLY A 221 12.48 16.25 4.25
N ILE A 222 11.40 16.93 4.65
CA ILE A 222 10.19 17.03 3.82
C ILE A 222 10.26 18.14 2.74
N THR A 223 11.09 19.18 2.93
CA THR A 223 11.26 20.27 1.96
C THR A 223 11.62 19.82 0.54
N PRO A 224 12.69 19.02 0.29
CA PRO A 224 13.03 18.59 -1.06
C PRO A 224 11.97 17.64 -1.70
N LEU A 225 11.20 16.92 -0.88
CA LEU A 225 10.04 16.14 -1.35
C LEU A 225 8.89 17.06 -1.78
N ARG A 226 8.61 18.13 -1.02
CA ARG A 226 7.64 19.17 -1.38
C ARG A 226 8.04 19.90 -2.65
N GLU A 227 9.30 20.33 -2.79
CA GLU A 227 9.83 20.94 -4.02
C GLU A 227 9.59 20.05 -5.25
N PHE A 228 9.85 18.74 -5.11
CA PHE A 228 9.59 17.79 -6.18
C PHE A 228 8.09 17.69 -6.52
N MET A 229 7.23 17.50 -5.51
CA MET A 229 5.78 17.38 -5.71
C MET A 229 5.21 18.65 -6.34
N VAL A 230 5.58 19.84 -5.88
CA VAL A 230 5.13 21.13 -6.46
C VAL A 230 5.54 21.23 -7.93
N ARG A 231 6.79 20.89 -8.29
CA ARG A 231 7.25 20.93 -9.69
C ARG A 231 6.46 20.01 -10.63
N GLN A 232 5.92 18.90 -10.13
CA GLN A 232 5.17 17.93 -10.93
C GLN A 232 3.64 18.11 -10.86
N THR A 233 3.15 18.87 -9.87
CA THR A 233 1.70 19.09 -9.69
C THR A 233 1.21 20.12 -10.70
N ARG A 234 0.11 19.81 -11.40
CA ARG A 234 -0.53 20.76 -12.30
C ARG A 234 -1.28 21.81 -11.49
N GLU A 235 -1.11 23.10 -11.82
CA GLU A 235 -1.82 24.21 -11.17
C GLU A 235 -3.34 23.99 -11.11
N ALA A 236 -3.95 23.43 -12.15
CA ALA A 236 -5.37 23.12 -12.19
C ALA A 236 -5.82 22.03 -11.19
N ASP A 237 -4.97 21.02 -10.94
CA ASP A 237 -5.27 19.96 -9.96
C ASP A 237 -5.08 20.47 -8.53
N LEU A 238 -4.10 21.35 -8.35
CA LEU A 238 -3.83 22.03 -7.09
C LEU A 238 -4.94 23.01 -6.71
N ALA A 239 -5.37 23.85 -7.67
CA ALA A 239 -6.48 24.79 -7.49
C ALA A 239 -7.77 24.06 -7.12
N LEU A 240 -8.07 22.93 -7.77
CA LEU A 240 -9.22 22.08 -7.45
C LEU A 240 -9.16 21.56 -6.00
N MET A 241 -8.00 21.13 -5.50
CA MET A 241 -7.89 20.67 -4.10
C MET A 241 -7.95 21.82 -3.09
N VAL A 242 -7.44 23.01 -3.43
CA VAL A 242 -7.61 24.22 -2.62
C VAL A 242 -9.10 24.58 -2.52
N GLU A 243 -9.81 24.63 -3.64
CA GLU A 243 -11.25 24.90 -3.72
C GLU A 243 -12.07 23.89 -2.88
N LEU A 244 -11.83 22.58 -3.08
CA LEU A 244 -12.50 21.53 -2.32
C LEU A 244 -12.22 21.61 -0.81
N SER A 245 -11.02 22.04 -0.41
CA SER A 245 -10.66 22.20 1.00
C SER A 245 -11.33 23.40 1.70
N LYS A 246 -11.93 24.33 0.94
CA LYS A 246 -12.49 25.61 1.42
C LYS A 246 -11.50 26.47 2.20
N ALA A 247 -10.19 26.23 2.04
CA ALA A 247 -9.14 27.03 2.66
C ALA A 247 -9.05 28.41 1.99
N PRO A 248 -8.53 29.44 2.69
CA PRO A 248 -8.16 30.70 2.05
C PRO A 248 -7.16 30.45 0.91
N SER A 249 -7.32 31.15 -0.22
CA SER A 249 -6.41 31.01 -1.35
C SER A 249 -4.96 31.28 -0.94
N PRO A 250 -4.02 30.35 -1.15
CA PRO A 250 -2.62 30.53 -0.77
C PRO A 250 -1.98 31.65 -1.60
N LYS A 251 -1.01 32.37 -1.01
CA LYS A 251 -0.31 33.48 -1.67
C LYS A 251 1.01 33.03 -2.29
N SER A 252 1.67 32.04 -1.68
CA SER A 252 2.82 31.33 -2.20
C SER A 252 2.54 29.83 -2.31
N MET A 253 3.33 29.12 -3.13
CA MET A 253 3.35 27.65 -3.15
C MET A 253 3.78 27.05 -1.79
N ASP A 254 4.52 27.82 -0.98
CA ASP A 254 4.96 27.40 0.36
C ASP A 254 3.80 27.35 1.37
N ASP A 255 2.77 28.20 1.20
CA ASP A 255 1.58 28.25 2.07
C ASP A 255 0.71 26.98 1.95
N ILE A 256 0.96 26.16 0.93
CA ILE A 256 0.14 25.00 0.58
C ILE A 256 0.43 23.84 1.53
N SER A 257 -0.59 23.44 2.30
CA SER A 257 -0.51 22.30 3.22
C SER A 257 -0.25 20.99 2.48
N ASN A 258 0.53 20.10 3.09
CA ASN A 258 0.75 18.73 2.60
C ASN A 258 -0.57 17.98 2.36
N VAL A 259 -1.61 18.28 3.13
CA VAL A 259 -2.95 17.68 3.01
C VAL A 259 -3.62 18.00 1.66
N GLN A 260 -3.30 19.16 1.05
CA GLN A 260 -3.76 19.54 -0.28
C GLN A 260 -2.76 19.11 -1.37
N LEU A 261 -1.46 19.30 -1.12
CA LEU A 261 -0.40 19.04 -2.11
C LEU A 261 -0.32 17.55 -2.51
N ILE A 262 -0.34 16.62 -1.54
CA ILE A 262 -0.19 15.18 -1.82
C ILE A 262 -1.31 14.64 -2.74
N PRO A 263 -2.61 14.85 -2.47
CA PRO A 263 -3.66 14.39 -3.40
C PRO A 263 -3.65 15.13 -4.74
N SER A 264 -3.25 16.41 -4.78
CA SER A 264 -3.07 17.16 -6.04
C SER A 264 -1.96 16.56 -6.91
N PHE A 265 -0.84 16.22 -6.28
CA PHE A 265 0.30 15.55 -6.91
C PHE A 265 -0.13 14.17 -7.44
N MET A 266 -0.77 13.33 -6.62
CA MET A 266 -1.25 12.01 -7.05
C MET A 266 -2.20 12.09 -8.25
N LEU A 267 -3.12 13.07 -8.28
CA LEU A 267 -4.03 13.30 -9.40
C LEU A 267 -3.27 13.74 -10.67
N SER A 268 -2.26 14.60 -10.51
CA SER A 268 -1.38 15.07 -11.58
C SER A 268 -0.56 13.90 -12.18
N GLU A 269 0.06 13.08 -11.33
CA GLU A 269 0.82 11.88 -11.72
C GLU A 269 -0.05 10.87 -12.45
N LEU A 270 -1.25 10.57 -11.93
CA LEU A 270 -2.20 9.67 -12.57
C LEU A 270 -2.60 10.19 -13.95
N ARG A 271 -2.92 11.49 -14.08
CA ARG A 271 -3.28 12.07 -15.38
C ARG A 271 -2.12 11.99 -16.38
N ALA A 272 -0.90 12.32 -15.96
CA ALA A 272 0.29 12.19 -16.79
C ALA A 272 0.52 10.73 -17.21
N ALA A 273 0.33 9.77 -16.29
CA ALA A 273 0.45 8.34 -16.56
C ALA A 273 -0.58 7.84 -17.58
N PHE A 274 -1.85 8.24 -17.43
CA PHE A 274 -2.90 7.89 -18.39
C PHE A 274 -2.67 8.54 -19.76
N GLN A 275 -2.16 9.77 -19.82
CA GLN A 275 -1.81 10.43 -21.09
C GLN A 275 -0.68 9.69 -21.82
N ILE A 276 0.43 9.39 -21.13
CA ILE A 276 1.56 8.64 -21.68
C ILE A 276 1.11 7.23 -22.09
N GLY A 277 0.38 6.54 -21.20
CA GLY A 277 -0.13 5.19 -21.43
C GLY A 277 -1.11 5.13 -22.60
N PHE A 278 -1.97 6.13 -22.78
CA PHE A 278 -2.88 6.23 -23.93
C PHE A 278 -2.13 6.42 -25.25
N VAL A 279 -1.13 7.31 -25.29
CA VAL A 279 -0.29 7.51 -26.50
C VAL A 279 0.47 6.22 -26.86
N ILE A 280 0.97 5.49 -25.86
CA ILE A 280 1.57 4.15 -26.05
C ILE A 280 0.55 3.14 -26.58
N PHE A 281 -0.72 3.23 -26.17
CA PHE A 281 -1.79 2.30 -26.56
C PHE A 281 -2.21 2.43 -28.04
N LEU A 282 -2.20 3.65 -28.59
CA LEU A 282 -2.65 3.95 -29.95
C LEU A 282 -2.07 3.06 -31.08
N PRO A 283 -0.74 2.85 -31.20
CA PRO A 283 -0.19 1.98 -32.25
C PRO A 283 -0.66 0.52 -32.14
N PHE A 284 -0.84 0.01 -30.91
CA PHE A 284 -1.33 -1.36 -30.70
C PHE A 284 -2.82 -1.50 -31.03
N LEU A 285 -3.63 -0.50 -30.66
CA LEU A 285 -5.05 -0.44 -31.01
C LEU A 285 -5.25 -0.40 -32.53
N LEU A 286 -4.40 0.36 -33.24
CA LEU A 286 -4.41 0.40 -34.70
C LEU A 286 -4.16 -0.99 -35.32
N ILE A 287 -3.21 -1.76 -34.76
CA ILE A 287 -2.96 -3.15 -35.20
C ILE A 287 -4.18 -4.04 -34.95
N ASP A 288 -4.83 -3.96 -33.77
CA ASP A 288 -6.04 -4.74 -33.48
C ASP A 288 -7.17 -4.44 -34.48
N LEU A 289 -7.40 -3.15 -34.78
CA LEU A 289 -8.45 -2.71 -35.70
C LEU A 289 -8.19 -3.19 -37.14
N ILE A 290 -6.94 -3.09 -37.61
CA ILE A 290 -6.54 -3.56 -38.95
C ILE A 290 -6.67 -5.09 -39.04
N VAL A 291 -6.13 -5.84 -38.07
CA VAL A 291 -6.23 -7.32 -38.06
C VAL A 291 -7.69 -7.77 -37.99
N SER A 292 -8.53 -7.12 -37.17
CA SER A 292 -9.95 -7.44 -37.06
C SER A 292 -10.70 -7.24 -38.38
N SER A 293 -10.47 -6.12 -39.07
CA SER A 293 -11.12 -5.85 -40.37
C SER A 293 -10.68 -6.82 -41.47
N ILE A 294 -9.41 -7.22 -41.50
CA ILE A 294 -8.90 -8.23 -42.45
C ILE A 294 -9.51 -9.60 -42.16
N LEU A 295 -9.55 -10.06 -40.90
CA LEU A 295 -10.14 -11.35 -40.55
C LEU A 295 -11.65 -11.40 -40.85
N MET A 296 -12.36 -10.29 -40.62
CA MET A 296 -13.78 -10.15 -40.96
C MET A 296 -13.99 -10.20 -42.48
N ALA A 297 -13.14 -9.56 -43.28
CA ALA A 297 -13.19 -9.61 -44.74
C ALA A 297 -12.88 -11.01 -45.31
N LEU A 298 -12.04 -11.80 -44.61
CA LEU A 298 -11.77 -13.20 -44.93
C LEU A 298 -12.86 -14.18 -44.43
N GLY A 299 -13.90 -13.69 -43.77
CA GLY A 299 -15.00 -14.51 -43.23
C GLY A 299 -14.66 -15.30 -41.95
N MET A 300 -13.50 -15.08 -41.33
CA MET A 300 -13.04 -15.81 -40.15
C MET A 300 -13.64 -15.27 -38.84
N MET A 301 -14.97 -15.27 -38.72
CA MET A 301 -15.69 -14.70 -37.56
C MET A 301 -15.48 -15.46 -36.22
N MET A 302 -15.00 -16.70 -36.25
CA MET A 302 -14.80 -17.53 -35.05
C MET A 302 -13.40 -17.41 -34.42
N MET A 303 -12.45 -16.77 -35.09
CA MET A 303 -11.07 -16.60 -34.59
C MET A 303 -10.95 -15.25 -33.87
N PRO A 304 -10.62 -15.20 -32.56
CA PRO A 304 -10.43 -13.94 -31.85
C PRO A 304 -9.30 -13.12 -32.50
N PRO A 305 -9.57 -11.89 -33.01
CA PRO A 305 -8.54 -11.11 -33.72
C PRO A 305 -7.29 -10.83 -32.91
N THR A 306 -7.45 -10.70 -31.59
CA THR A 306 -6.36 -10.54 -30.62
C THR A 306 -5.31 -11.65 -30.68
N THR A 307 -5.71 -12.89 -30.95
CA THR A 307 -4.78 -14.04 -31.08
C THR A 307 -3.83 -13.88 -32.28
N ILE A 308 -4.32 -13.28 -33.37
CA ILE A 308 -3.53 -13.02 -34.58
C ILE A 308 -2.74 -11.70 -34.45
N ALA A 309 -3.30 -10.70 -33.77
CA ALA A 309 -2.67 -9.41 -33.54
C ALA A 309 -1.48 -9.48 -32.56
N LEU A 310 -1.53 -10.35 -31.52
CA LEU A 310 -0.49 -10.46 -30.50
C LEU A 310 0.93 -10.65 -31.06
N PRO A 311 1.23 -11.65 -31.92
CA PRO A 311 2.59 -11.81 -32.46
C PRO A 311 3.04 -10.61 -33.31
N LEU A 312 2.12 -9.95 -34.04
CA LEU A 312 2.40 -8.74 -34.81
C LEU A 312 2.76 -7.55 -33.90
N LYS A 313 2.01 -7.36 -32.80
CA LYS A 313 2.29 -6.33 -31.78
C LYS A 313 3.63 -6.54 -31.10
N VAL A 314 3.93 -7.77 -30.68
CA VAL A 314 5.20 -8.13 -30.03
C VAL A 314 6.37 -7.89 -30.99
N LEU A 315 6.26 -8.32 -32.25
CA LEU A 315 7.27 -8.07 -33.27
C LEU A 315 7.48 -6.57 -33.51
N MET A 316 6.40 -5.79 -33.69
CA MET A 316 6.48 -4.34 -33.84
C MET A 316 7.19 -3.68 -32.65
N PHE A 317 6.84 -4.07 -31.42
CA PHE A 317 7.41 -3.51 -30.20
C PHE A 317 8.91 -3.81 -30.04
N ILE A 318 9.35 -5.00 -30.44
CA ILE A 318 10.78 -5.37 -30.45
C ILE A 318 11.53 -4.61 -31.56
N LEU A 319 10.96 -4.51 -32.77
CA LEU A 319 11.59 -3.84 -33.91
C LEU A 319 11.84 -2.35 -33.69
N VAL A 320 10.99 -1.67 -32.91
CA VAL A 320 11.16 -0.23 -32.60
C VAL A 320 11.99 0.04 -31.34
N ASP A 321 12.58 -0.99 -30.71
CA ASP A 321 13.23 -0.89 -29.39
C ASP A 321 12.27 -0.27 -28.34
N GLY A 322 11.04 -0.79 -28.27
CA GLY A 322 9.93 -0.18 -27.54
C GLY A 322 10.17 -0.03 -26.04
N TRP A 323 10.95 -0.92 -25.41
CA TRP A 323 11.36 -0.76 -24.01
C TRP A 323 12.18 0.52 -23.82
N SER A 324 13.20 0.74 -24.66
CA SER A 324 14.06 1.92 -24.66
C SER A 324 13.27 3.21 -24.88
N LEU A 325 12.31 3.20 -25.82
CA LEU A 325 11.41 4.33 -26.06
C LEU A 325 10.54 4.67 -24.85
N VAL A 326 9.89 3.67 -24.24
CA VAL A 326 9.02 3.88 -23.06
C VAL A 326 9.83 4.34 -21.84
N LEU A 327 11.02 3.77 -21.62
CA LEU A 327 11.90 4.20 -20.53
C LEU A 327 12.40 5.64 -20.71
N LYS A 328 12.78 6.03 -21.93
CA LYS A 328 13.18 7.42 -22.26
C LYS A 328 12.01 8.39 -22.06
N ALA A 329 10.81 8.05 -22.53
CA ALA A 329 9.62 8.87 -22.35
C ALA A 329 9.27 9.05 -20.85
N LEU A 330 9.35 7.97 -20.06
CA LEU A 330 9.11 8.01 -18.62
C LEU A 330 10.12 8.90 -17.89
N VAL A 331 11.42 8.64 -18.04
CA VAL A 331 12.48 9.40 -17.34
C VAL A 331 12.52 10.86 -17.79
N GLY A 332 12.28 11.11 -19.09
CA GLY A 332 12.17 12.46 -19.65
C GLY A 332 10.97 13.24 -19.10
N SER A 333 9.87 12.58 -18.72
CA SER A 333 8.66 13.27 -18.25
C SER A 333 8.76 13.96 -16.88
N PHE A 334 9.86 13.76 -16.13
CA PHE A 334 10.08 14.35 -14.80
C PHE A 334 11.01 15.57 -14.79
N HIS A 335 11.58 15.93 -15.94
CA HIS A 335 12.57 16.99 -16.13
C HIS A 335 12.00 18.11 -17.00
#